data_AF-A0A7K4GZY7-F1
#
_entry.id   AF-A0A7K4GZY7-F1
#
_cell.length_a   1.000
_cell.length_b   1.000
_cell.length_c   1.000
_cell.angle_alpha   90.00
_cell.angle_beta   90.00
_cell.angle_gamma   90.00
#
_symmetry.space_group_name_H-M   'P 1'
#
loop_
_entity.id
_entity.type
_entity.pdbx_description
1 polymer ?
#
loop_
_entity_poly.entity_id
_entity_poly.type
_entity_poly.pdbx_seq_one_letter_code
_entity_poly.pdbx_strand_id
1 'polypeptide(L)'
;MNEKVFVIPEQGISNPIKFNPELCSGCNKCVEICQVDIFIPNPVKHKPPIVAYSGECWYCGCCVMECPYPGAIMLNPLSMNKVNWKQKNNTER
;
A
#
# COMPACT_ATOMS: atom_id res chain seq x y z
N MET A 1 -6.86 -28.27 -4.65
CA MET A 1 -5.42 -28.17 -4.98
C MET A 1 -4.77 -27.28 -3.93
N ASN A 2 -3.97 -27.85 -3.03
CA ASN A 2 -3.11 -27.06 -2.14
C ASN A 2 -1.79 -26.83 -2.89
N GLU A 3 -1.77 -25.86 -3.79
CA GLU A 3 -0.53 -25.42 -4.41
C GLU A 3 0.24 -24.63 -3.36
N LYS A 4 1.33 -25.24 -2.87
CA LYS A 4 2.26 -24.56 -1.95
C LYS A 4 3.01 -23.52 -2.77
N VAL A 5 2.63 -22.26 -2.63
CA VAL A 5 3.36 -21.15 -3.23
C VAL A 5 4.54 -20.80 -2.33
N PHE A 6 5.74 -20.81 -2.89
CA PHE A 6 6.95 -20.38 -2.20
C PHE A 6 7.25 -18.93 -2.54
N VAL A 7 7.42 -18.10 -1.51
CA VAL A 7 7.76 -16.68 -1.64
C VAL A 7 9.00 -16.41 -0.82
N ILE A 8 9.98 -15.75 -1.43
CA ILE A 8 11.11 -15.17 -0.71
C ILE A 8 10.82 -13.68 -0.58
N PRO A 9 10.29 -13.21 0.57
CA PRO A 9 10.03 -11.80 0.77
C PRO A 9 11.35 -11.05 0.90
N GLU A 10 11.35 -9.79 0.48
CA GLU A 10 12.41 -8.86 0.78
C GLU A 10 12.42 -8.56 2.29
N GLN A 11 13.62 -8.46 2.88
CA GLN A 11 13.78 -7.88 4.22
C GLN A 11 13.90 -6.35 4.09
N GLY A 12 12.82 -5.72 3.67
CA GLY A 12 12.77 -4.28 3.47
C GLY A 12 12.76 -3.52 4.80
N ILE A 13 13.59 -2.48 4.92
CA ILE A 13 13.54 -1.49 6.01
C ILE A 13 12.33 -0.56 5.82
N SER A 14 11.87 -0.40 4.57
CA SER A 14 10.78 0.50 4.23
C SER A 14 9.41 -0.14 4.47
N ASN A 15 8.51 0.64 5.05
CA ASN A 15 7.10 0.29 5.23
C ASN A 15 6.20 1.32 4.49
N PRO A 16 6.11 1.22 3.16
CA PRO A 16 5.40 2.18 2.33
C PRO A 16 3.89 2.04 2.42
N ILE A 17 3.37 0.88 2.81
CA ILE A 17 1.94 0.57 2.78
C ILE A 17 1.48 0.09 4.14
N LYS A 18 0.42 0.71 4.65
CA LYS A 18 -0.25 0.29 5.88
C LYS A 18 -1.69 -0.11 5.56
N PHE A 19 -2.08 -1.29 6.00
CA PHE A 19 -3.47 -1.76 5.89
C PHE A 19 -4.22 -1.55 7.20
N ASN A 20 -5.49 -1.20 7.12
CA ASN A 20 -6.45 -1.35 8.20
C ASN A 20 -7.19 -2.70 8.03
N PRO A 21 -6.90 -3.72 8.86
CA PRO A 21 -7.48 -5.05 8.70
C PRO A 21 -8.98 -5.11 9.01
N GLU A 22 -9.55 -4.11 9.69
CA GLU A 22 -10.99 -4.06 9.99
C GLU A 22 -11.82 -3.59 8.79
N LEU A 23 -11.23 -2.77 7.92
CA LEU A 23 -11.89 -2.21 6.74
C LEU A 23 -11.58 -2.99 5.47
N CYS A 24 -10.45 -3.70 5.42
CA CYS A 24 -10.01 -4.43 4.24
C CYS A 24 -10.82 -5.72 4.07
N SER A 25 -11.52 -5.85 2.94
CA SER A 25 -12.29 -7.06 2.62
C SER A 25 -11.47 -8.21 2.00
N GLY A 26 -10.17 -8.00 1.73
CA GLY A 26 -9.32 -8.95 1.03
C GLY A 26 -9.65 -9.11 -0.47
N CYS A 27 -10.21 -8.08 -1.12
CA CYS A 27 -10.60 -8.11 -2.53
C CYS A 27 -9.45 -8.15 -3.55
N ASN A 28 -8.20 -7.96 -3.12
CA ASN A 28 -6.99 -7.95 -3.95
C ASN A 28 -6.93 -6.92 -5.09
N LYS A 29 -7.80 -5.91 -5.11
CA LYS A 29 -7.72 -4.82 -6.12
C LYS A 29 -6.37 -4.10 -6.11
N CYS A 30 -5.78 -3.92 -4.93
CA CYS A 30 -4.45 -3.34 -4.77
C CYS A 30 -3.31 -4.23 -5.31
N VAL A 31 -3.52 -5.55 -5.39
CA VAL A 31 -2.59 -6.48 -6.03
C VAL A 31 -2.62 -6.26 -7.55
N GLU A 32 -3.81 -6.23 -8.14
CA GLU A 32 -4.00 -6.07 -9.60
C GLU A 32 -3.46 -4.76 -10.17
N ILE A 33 -3.60 -3.65 -9.44
CA ILE A 33 -3.21 -2.32 -9.96
C ILE A 33 -1.71 -2.02 -9.76
N CYS A 34 -1.01 -2.77 -8.92
CA CYS A 34 0.35 -2.43 -8.57
C CYS A 34 1.28 -2.65 -9.77
N GLN A 35 1.82 -1.56 -10.33
CA GLN A 35 2.67 -1.63 -11.53
C GLN A 35 4.02 -2.34 -11.32
N VAL A 36 4.40 -2.56 -10.06
CA VAL A 36 5.68 -3.17 -9.64
C VAL A 36 5.47 -4.44 -8.81
N ASP A 37 4.23 -4.95 -8.74
CA ASP A 37 3.88 -6.25 -8.12
C ASP A 37 4.47 -6.51 -6.71
N ILE A 38 4.40 -5.50 -5.82
CA ILE A 38 4.95 -5.65 -4.45
C ILE A 38 4.06 -6.48 -3.51
N PHE A 39 2.82 -6.80 -3.92
CA PHE A 39 1.83 -7.45 -3.09
C PHE A 39 1.63 -8.92 -3.49
N ILE A 40 1.31 -9.74 -2.50
CA ILE A 40 0.91 -11.13 -2.69
C ILE A 40 -0.45 -11.34 -2.01
N PRO A 41 -1.41 -12.02 -2.68
CA PRO A 41 -2.68 -12.35 -2.07
C PRO A 41 -2.51 -13.08 -0.73
N ASN A 42 -3.34 -12.73 0.25
CA ASN A 42 -3.28 -13.39 1.54
C ASN A 42 -3.86 -14.82 1.42
N PRO A 43 -3.19 -15.86 1.96
CA PRO A 43 -3.75 -17.21 1.98
C PRO A 43 -5.02 -17.30 2.85
N VAL A 44 -5.20 -16.39 3.81
CA VAL A 44 -6.40 -16.27 4.63
C VAL A 44 -7.38 -15.34 3.94
N LYS A 45 -8.60 -15.84 3.65
CA LYS A 45 -9.68 -15.04 3.07
C LYS A 45 -10.02 -13.85 3.95
N HIS A 46 -10.40 -12.74 3.32
CA HIS A 46 -10.76 -11.48 3.99
C HIS A 46 -9.65 -10.83 4.81
N LYS A 47 -8.38 -11.20 4.57
CA LYS A 47 -7.24 -10.50 5.13
C LYS A 47 -6.56 -9.63 4.08
N PRO A 48 -5.90 -8.53 4.50
CA PRO A 48 -5.11 -7.71 3.58
C PRO A 48 -4.01 -8.52 2.90
N PRO A 49 -3.64 -8.20 1.65
CA PRO A 49 -2.51 -8.85 0.98
C PRO A 49 -1.20 -8.58 1.72
N ILE A 50 -0.25 -9.49 1.53
CA ILE A 50 1.08 -9.42 2.11
C ILE A 50 1.93 -8.48 1.25
N VAL A 51 2.60 -7.52 1.87
CA VAL A 51 3.60 -6.69 1.18
C VAL A 51 4.92 -7.45 1.19
N ALA A 52 5.28 -8.07 0.06
CA ALA A 52 6.43 -8.97 -0.02
C ALA A 52 7.72 -8.25 -0.45
N TYR A 53 7.61 -7.21 -1.28
CA TYR A 53 8.74 -6.48 -1.86
C TYR A 53 8.59 -4.98 -1.58
N SER A 54 8.64 -4.60 -0.31
CA SER A 54 8.34 -3.23 0.09
C SER A 54 9.36 -2.20 -0.40
N GLY A 55 10.62 -2.59 -0.62
CA GLY A 55 11.69 -1.75 -1.14
C GLY A 55 11.48 -1.32 -2.59
N GLU A 56 10.77 -2.14 -3.37
CA GLU A 56 10.45 -1.86 -4.78
C GLU A 56 9.25 -0.91 -4.94
N CYS A 57 8.68 -0.38 -3.85
CA CYS A 57 7.54 0.54 -3.93
C CYS A 57 7.96 1.93 -4.41
N TRP A 58 7.33 2.42 -5.47
CA TRP A 58 7.57 3.76 -6.03
C TRP A 58 6.76 4.88 -5.37
N TYR A 59 5.97 4.57 -4.34
CA TYR A 59 5.11 5.53 -3.63
C TYR A 59 4.14 6.28 -4.55
N CYS A 60 3.67 5.63 -5.62
CA CYS A 60 2.74 6.23 -6.60
C CYS A 60 1.31 6.38 -6.07
N GLY A 61 0.91 5.58 -5.08
CA GLY A 61 -0.43 5.65 -4.46
C GLY A 61 -1.58 5.02 -5.26
N CYS A 62 -1.32 4.38 -6.41
CA CYS A 62 -2.38 3.74 -7.23
C CYS A 62 -3.21 2.73 -6.42
N CYS A 63 -2.57 1.97 -5.53
CA CYS A 63 -3.25 1.02 -4.65
C CYS A 63 -4.22 1.68 -3.66
N VAL A 64 -3.98 2.94 -3.26
CA VAL A 64 -4.87 3.72 -2.40
C VAL A 64 -6.01 4.32 -3.20
N MET A 65 -5.72 4.85 -4.39
CA MET A 65 -6.73 5.45 -5.27
C MET A 65 -7.79 4.44 -5.74
N GLU A 66 -7.35 3.24 -6.10
CA GLU A 66 -8.25 2.19 -6.60
C GLU A 66 -8.92 1.36 -5.49
N CYS A 67 -8.63 1.62 -4.21
CA CYS A 67 -9.21 0.84 -3.13
C CYS A 67 -10.71 1.20 -2.98
N PRO A 68 -11.64 0.23 -3.14
CA PRO A 68 -13.07 0.51 -3.01
C PRO A 68 -13.50 0.71 -1.54
N TYR A 69 -12.60 0.47 -0.58
CA TYR A 69 -12.83 0.65 0.86
C TYR A 69 -11.98 1.81 1.36
N PRO A 70 -12.55 3.03 1.48
CA PRO A 70 -11.82 4.20 1.93
C PRO A 70 -11.11 3.97 3.26
N GLY A 71 -9.81 4.27 3.33
CA GLY A 71 -9.00 4.10 4.53
C GLY A 71 -8.57 2.65 4.85
N ALA A 72 -8.95 1.66 4.04
CA ALA A 72 -8.47 0.28 4.21
C ALA A 72 -6.98 0.12 3.89
N ILE A 73 -6.44 0.99 3.05
CA ILE A 73 -5.02 1.05 2.69
C ILE A 73 -4.56 2.50 2.75
N MET A 74 -3.36 2.71 3.28
CA MET A 74 -2.72 4.00 3.38
C MET A 74 -1.30 3.92 2.84
N LEU A 75 -0.92 4.93 2.06
CA LEU A 75 0.45 5.11 1.63
C LEU A 75 1.19 5.95 2.69
N ASN A 76 2.32 5.44 3.15
CA ASN A 76 3.26 6.15 4.00
C ASN A 76 4.44 6.64 3.14
N PRO A 77 4.34 7.84 2.53
CA PRO A 77 5.40 8.36 1.69
C PRO A 77 6.65 8.66 2.52
N LEU A 78 7.82 8.44 1.91
CA LEU A 78 9.09 8.84 2.49
C LEU A 78 9.07 10.31 2.88
N SER A 79 9.70 10.65 4.01
CA SER A 79 9.76 12.03 4.50
C SER A 79 10.36 12.99 3.46
N MET A 80 11.29 12.52 2.63
CA MET A 80 11.89 13.33 1.55
C MET A 80 10.90 13.67 0.43
N ASN A 81 9.83 12.88 0.25
CA ASN A 81 8.79 13.13 -0.75
C ASN A 81 7.70 14.09 -0.23
N LYS A 82 7.75 14.51 1.04
CA LYS A 82 6.78 15.44 1.62
C LYS A 82 7.21 16.87 1.33
N VAL A 83 6.48 17.54 0.45
CA VAL A 83 6.71 18.96 0.17
C VAL A 83 6.28 19.78 1.39
N ASN A 84 7.17 20.65 1.86
CA ASN A 84 6.87 21.64 2.91
C ASN A 84 6.07 22.81 2.34
N TRP A 85 4.87 22.52 1.83
CA TRP A 85 3.96 23.54 1.35
C TRP A 85 3.07 24.03 2.50
N LYS A 86 3.04 25.34 2.71
CA LYS A 86 2.15 25.99 3.68
C LYS A 86 1.18 26.86 2.89
N GLN A 87 -0.11 26.77 3.22
CA GLN A 87 -1.08 27.73 2.71
C GLN A 87 -0.67 29.13 3.19
N LYS A 88 -0.58 30.09 2.27
CA LYS A 88 -0.44 31.49 2.67
C LYS A 88 -1.77 31.89 3.30
N ASN A 89 -1.74 32.27 4.57
CA ASN A 89 -2.91 32.79 5.25
C ASN A 89 -3.41 34.01 4.45
N ASN A 90 -4.71 34.09 4.16
CA ASN A 90 -5.32 35.17 3.36
C ASN A 90 -5.22 36.58 4.00
N THR A 91 -4.49 36.73 5.10
CA THR A 91 -4.34 37.95 5.91
C THR A 91 -3.14 38.83 5.53
N GLU A 92 -2.33 38.46 4.55
CA GLU A 92 -1.18 39.25 4.08
C GLU A 92 -1.40 39.73 2.63
N ARG A 93 -2.26 40.74 2.48
CA ARG A 93 -2.33 41.62 1.31
C ARG A 93 -1.97 43.04 1.73
#